data_AF-A0A645ICA3-F1
#
_entry.id   AF-A0A645ICA3-F1
#
_cell.length_a   1.000
_cell.length_b   1.000
_cell.length_c   1.000
_cell.angle_alpha   90.00
_cell.angle_beta   90.00
_cell.angle_gamma   90.00
#
_symmetry.space_group_name_H-M   'P 1'
#
loop_
_entity.id
_entity.type
_entity.pdbx_description
1 polymer ?
#
loop_
_entity_poly.entity_id
_entity_poly.type
_entity_poly.pdbx_seq_one_letter_code
_entity_poly.pdbx_strand_id
1 'polypeptide(L)'
;MLTSIKLLYFLLTLITVLGSYRLGKSLAGRSAGLLLAFFYTLAPYRAVNLFVRGALSEALAMAFFPWVILGIWQLLKKFEKRYFFLLTLSLAAIMLSHNLSALMFYPLSGFLAFLLCLQ
;
A
#
# COMPACT_ATOMS: atom_id res chain seq x y z
N MET A 1 21.96 -7.61 -14.01
CA MET A 1 21.69 -7.57 -12.56
C MET A 1 21.33 -6.17 -12.06
N LEU A 2 22.18 -5.15 -12.26
CA LEU A 2 21.88 -3.77 -11.84
C LEU A 2 20.62 -3.17 -12.48
N THR A 3 20.38 -3.43 -13.77
CA THR A 3 19.20 -2.95 -14.49
C THR A 3 17.90 -3.50 -13.89
N SER A 4 17.87 -4.79 -13.58
CA SER A 4 16.72 -5.46 -12.96
C SER A 4 16.37 -4.87 -11.58
N ILE A 5 17.37 -4.58 -10.75
CA ILE A 5 17.17 -3.98 -9.42
C ILE A 5 16.65 -2.54 -9.53
N LYS A 6 17.20 -1.73 -10.44
CA LYS A 6 16.71 -0.37 -10.69
C LYS A 6 15.27 -0.37 -11.19
N LEU A 7 14.95 -1.30 -12.09
CA LEU A 7 13.59 -1.49 -12.59
C LEU A 7 12.62 -1.86 -11.46
N LEU A 8 13.04 -2.76 -10.56
CA LEU A 8 12.25 -3.13 -9.39
C LEU A 8 11.97 -1.92 -8.50
N TYR A 9 12.99 -1.13 -8.16
CA TYR A 9 12.81 0.10 -7.36
C TYR A 9 11.85 1.11 -8.00
N PHE A 10 11.94 1.25 -9.32
CA PHE A 10 11.02 2.09 -10.09
C PHE A 10 9.58 1.58 -9.99
N LEU A 11 9.36 0.28 -10.23
CA LEU A 11 8.03 -0.34 -10.14
C LEU A 11 7.44 -0.25 -8.74
N LEU A 12 8.24 -0.52 -7.70
CA LEU A 12 7.84 -0.38 -6.30
C LEU A 12 7.35 1.03 -6.00
N THR A 13 8.09 2.03 -6.47
CA THR A 13 7.75 3.44 -6.25
C THR A 13 6.51 3.84 -7.03
N LEU A 14 6.35 3.34 -8.26
CA LEU A 14 5.17 3.59 -9.07
C LEU A 14 3.90 2.99 -8.43
N ILE A 15 3.96 1.74 -7.96
CA ILE A 15 2.87 1.09 -7.22
C ILE A 15 2.53 1.88 -5.96
N THR A 16 3.56 2.33 -5.22
CA THR A 16 3.39 3.11 -4.00
C THR A 16 2.66 4.44 -4.27
N VAL A 17 3.15 5.21 -5.23
CA VAL A 17 2.60 6.54 -5.59
C VAL A 17 1.16 6.40 -6.08
N LEU A 18 0.87 5.43 -6.94
CA LEU A 18 -0.48 5.21 -7.46
C LEU A 18 -1.46 4.77 -6.38
N GLY A 19 -1.05 3.86 -5.50
CA GLY A 19 -1.89 3.38 -4.40
C GLY A 19 -2.23 4.49 -3.41
N SER A 20 -1.22 5.21 -2.95
CA SER A 20 -1.37 6.34 -2.02
C SER A 20 -2.16 7.49 -2.64
N TYR A 21 -1.91 7.87 -3.89
CA TYR A 21 -2.68 8.90 -4.57
C TYR A 21 -4.17 8.53 -4.66
N ARG A 22 -4.48 7.31 -5.11
CA ARG A 22 -5.86 6.86 -5.25
C ARG A 22 -6.57 6.77 -3.89
N LEU A 23 -5.86 6.34 -2.84
CA LEU A 23 -6.38 6.27 -1.48
C LEU A 23 -6.73 7.68 -0.99
N GLY A 24 -5.76 8.61 -1.00
CA GLY A 24 -6.00 9.98 -0.55
C GLY A 24 -7.07 10.69 -1.37
N LYS A 25 -7.12 10.44 -2.69
CA LYS A 25 -8.18 10.97 -3.57
C LYS A 25 -9.57 10.47 -3.17
N SER A 26 -9.69 9.20 -2.78
CA SER A 26 -10.96 8.60 -2.36
C SER A 26 -11.41 9.04 -0.96
N LEU A 27 -10.48 9.53 -0.14
CA LEU A 27 -10.76 10.02 1.21
C LEU A 27 -11.22 11.48 1.21
N ALA A 28 -10.44 12.39 0.63
CA ALA A 28 -10.67 13.83 0.74
C ALA A 28 -10.38 14.62 -0.55
N GLY A 29 -10.42 13.96 -1.71
CA GLY A 29 -10.28 14.60 -3.01
C GLY A 29 -8.83 14.77 -3.50
N ARG A 30 -8.67 15.47 -4.62
CA ARG A 30 -7.43 15.45 -5.42
C ARG A 30 -6.20 15.96 -4.67
N SER A 31 -6.35 17.02 -3.87
CA SER A 31 -5.27 17.59 -3.06
C SER A 31 -4.78 16.60 -1.99
N ALA A 32 -5.71 15.96 -1.28
CA ALA A 32 -5.38 14.92 -0.31
C ALA A 32 -4.67 13.72 -0.95
N GLY A 33 -5.07 13.33 -2.17
CA GLY A 33 -4.35 12.32 -2.95
C GLY A 33 -2.89 12.69 -3.21
N LEU A 34 -2.63 13.92 -3.68
CA LEU A 34 -1.27 14.39 -3.93
C LEU A 34 -0.44 14.47 -2.66
N LEU A 35 -1.01 14.99 -1.58
CA LEU A 35 -0.33 15.07 -0.28
C LEU A 35 0.00 13.67 0.26
N LEU A 36 -0.95 12.74 0.24
CA LEU A 36 -0.72 11.38 0.72
C LEU A 36 0.36 10.69 -0.11
N ALA A 37 0.34 10.85 -1.44
CA ALA A 37 1.36 10.28 -2.31
C ALA A 37 2.74 10.86 -2.04
N PHE A 38 2.83 12.18 -1.84
CA PHE A 38 4.08 12.86 -1.53
C PHE A 38 4.65 12.37 -0.18
N PHE A 39 3.89 12.47 0.90
CA PHE A 39 4.36 12.10 2.24
C PHE A 39 4.64 10.61 2.37
N TYR A 40 3.81 9.74 1.77
CA TYR A 40 4.00 8.30 1.86
C TYR A 40 5.23 7.84 1.06
N THR A 41 5.45 8.40 -0.13
CA THR A 41 6.60 8.04 -0.95
C THR A 41 7.92 8.47 -0.31
N LEU A 42 7.93 9.64 0.32
CA LEU A 42 9.09 10.24 0.99
C LEU A 42 9.19 9.87 2.48
N ALA A 43 8.36 8.94 2.96
CA ALA A 43 8.39 8.52 4.36
C ALA A 43 9.81 8.07 4.75
N PRO A 44 10.41 8.63 5.83
CA PRO A 44 11.82 8.38 6.18
C PRO A 44 12.16 6.89 6.28
N TYR A 45 11.27 6.10 6.90
CA TYR A 45 11.46 4.67 7.06
C TYR A 45 11.50 3.93 5.71
N ARG A 46 10.64 4.30 4.77
CA ARG A 46 10.65 3.76 3.41
C ARG A 46 11.92 4.16 2.66
N ALA A 47 12.37 5.41 2.81
CA ALA A 47 13.60 5.88 2.20
C ALA A 47 14.83 5.12 2.72
N VAL A 48 14.92 4.87 4.03
CA VAL A 48 15.98 4.05 4.63
C VAL A 48 15.93 2.62 4.08
N ASN A 49 14.74 2.02 3.96
CA ASN A 49 14.60 0.67 3.40
C ASN A 49 15.04 0.58 1.92
N LEU A 50 14.82 1.63 1.14
CA LEU A 50 15.17 1.67 -0.29
C LEU A 50 16.65 2.02 -0.54
N PHE A 51 17.20 3.00 0.16
CA PHE A 51 18.50 3.58 -0.18
C PHE A 51 19.64 3.19 0.76
N VAL A 52 19.33 2.79 2.00
CA VAL A 52 20.34 2.48 3.01
C VAL A 52 20.39 0.99 3.29
N ARG A 53 19.25 0.38 3.64
CA ARG A 53 19.17 -1.03 4.04
C ARG A 53 19.02 -1.98 2.86
N GLY A 54 18.55 -1.50 1.70
CA GLY A 54 18.25 -2.35 0.55
C GLY A 54 17.25 -3.46 0.86
N ALA A 55 16.35 -3.24 1.82
CA ALA A 55 15.36 -4.21 2.29
C ALA A 55 14.19 -4.31 1.29
N LEU A 56 14.46 -4.90 0.13
CA LEU A 56 13.56 -4.95 -1.02
C LEU A 56 12.22 -5.65 -0.72
N SER A 57 12.24 -6.75 0.03
CA SER A 57 11.04 -7.49 0.44
C SER A 57 10.10 -6.64 1.29
N GLU A 58 10.67 -5.92 2.26
CA GLU A 58 9.92 -5.01 3.14
C GLU A 58 9.37 -3.81 2.35
N ALA A 59 10.17 -3.24 1.45
CA ALA A 59 9.74 -2.16 0.56
C ALA A 59 8.63 -2.58 -0.41
N LEU A 60 8.63 -3.85 -0.86
CA LEU A 60 7.56 -4.42 -1.68
C LEU A 60 6.26 -4.56 -0.90
N ALA A 61 6.32 -5.08 0.34
CA ALA A 61 5.16 -5.11 1.22
C ALA A 61 4.58 -3.70 1.46
N MET A 62 5.44 -2.72 1.75
CA MET A 62 5.02 -1.32 1.94
C MET A 62 4.33 -0.73 0.71
N ALA A 63 4.78 -1.05 -0.49
CA ALA A 63 4.15 -0.54 -1.71
C ALA A 63 2.66 -0.93 -1.82
N PHE A 64 2.27 -2.06 -1.24
CA PHE A 64 0.89 -2.58 -1.26
C PHE A 64 0.02 -2.13 -0.07
N PHE A 65 0.57 -1.52 0.98
CA PHE A 65 -0.24 -1.08 2.14
C PHE A 65 -1.36 -0.08 1.75
N PRO A 66 -1.11 0.96 0.92
CA PRO A 66 -2.18 1.87 0.53
C PRO A 66 -3.29 1.19 -0.28
N TRP A 67 -2.94 0.14 -1.03
CA TRP A 67 -3.89 -0.60 -1.85
C TRP A 67 -4.83 -1.47 -1.00
N VAL A 68 -4.33 -2.08 0.08
CA VAL A 68 -5.18 -2.79 1.05
C VAL A 68 -6.20 -1.84 1.67
N ILE A 69 -5.75 -0.69 2.17
CA ILE A 69 -6.63 0.30 2.80
C ILE A 69 -7.66 0.82 1.79
N LEU A 70 -7.24 1.08 0.55
CA LEU A 70 -8.14 1.49 -0.53
C LEU A 70 -9.19 0.41 -0.84
N GLY A 71 -8.78 -0.85 -0.90
CA GLY A 71 -9.68 -1.99 -1.13
C GLY A 71 -10.76 -2.09 -0.06
N ILE A 72 -10.35 -2.01 1.22
CA ILE A 72 -11.27 -1.98 2.37
C ILE A 72 -12.23 -0.79 2.26
N TRP A 73 -11.69 0.42 2.11
CA TRP A 73 -12.48 1.66 2.06
C TRP A 73 -13.54 1.64 0.95
N GLN A 74 -13.18 1.19 -0.25
CA GLN A 74 -14.11 1.16 -1.36
C GLN A 74 -15.13 0.02 -1.26
N LEU A 75 -14.74 -1.15 -0.76
CA LEU A 75 -15.69 -2.25 -0.52
C LEU A 75 -16.76 -1.89 0.49
N LEU A 76 -16.40 -1.17 1.56
CA LEU A 76 -17.33 -0.72 2.59
C LEU A 76 -18.32 0.34 2.05
N LYS A 77 -17.86 1.24 1.17
CA LYS A 77 -18.75 2.20 0.50
C LYS A 77 -19.71 1.54 -0.50
N LYS A 78 -19.19 0.61 -1.30
CA LYS A 78 -19.95 -0.11 -2.31
C LYS A 78 -19.28 -1.43 -2.64
N PHE A 79 -20.02 -2.52 -2.48
CA PHE A 79 -19.50 -3.83 -2.83
C PHE A 79 -19.35 -3.98 -4.35
N GLU A 80 -18.10 -3.97 -4.83
CA GLU A 80 -17.77 -4.22 -6.23
C GLU A 80 -16.65 -5.26 -6.34
N LYS A 81 -16.82 -6.25 -7.24
CA LYS A 81 -15.86 -7.35 -7.43
C LYS A 81 -14.44 -6.86 -7.67
N ARG A 82 -14.26 -5.73 -8.37
CA ARG A 82 -12.93 -5.14 -8.62
C ARG A 82 -12.18 -4.78 -7.34
N TYR A 83 -12.86 -4.28 -6.31
CA TYR A 83 -12.22 -3.90 -5.04
C TYR A 83 -11.97 -5.09 -4.15
N PHE A 84 -12.81 -6.13 -4.26
CA PHE A 84 -12.54 -7.43 -3.67
C PHE A 84 -11.26 -8.05 -4.23
N PHE A 85 -11.12 -8.11 -5.55
CA PHE A 85 -9.89 -8.59 -6.19
C PHE A 85 -8.66 -7.72 -5.87
N LEU A 86 -8.83 -6.40 -5.81
CA LEU A 86 -7.75 -5.49 -5.45
C LEU A 86 -7.27 -5.75 -4.01
N LEU A 87 -8.20 -5.92 -3.06
CA LEU A 87 -7.88 -6.21 -1.67
C LEU A 87 -7.17 -7.56 -1.53
N THR A 88 -7.72 -8.63 -2.12
CA THR A 88 -7.14 -9.97 -2.02
C THR A 88 -5.77 -10.06 -2.67
N LEU A 89 -5.59 -9.44 -3.85
CA LEU A 89 -4.29 -9.40 -4.53
C LEU A 89 -3.26 -8.60 -3.73
N SER A 90 -3.66 -7.48 -3.13
CA SER A 90 -2.76 -6.65 -2.32
C SER A 90 -2.31 -7.37 -1.04
N LEU A 91 -3.24 -8.07 -0.37
CA LEU A 91 -2.90 -8.92 0.78
C LEU A 91 -1.94 -10.04 0.34
N ALA A 92 -2.31 -10.82 -0.69
CA ALA A 92 -1.45 -11.89 -1.21
C ALA A 92 -0.04 -11.39 -1.57
N ALA A 93 0.07 -10.21 -2.19
CA ALA A 93 1.36 -9.59 -2.48
C ALA A 93 2.18 -9.31 -1.21
N ILE A 94 1.57 -8.76 -0.16
CA ILE A 94 2.25 -8.51 1.12
C ILE A 94 2.75 -9.82 1.75
N MET A 95 1.89 -10.85 1.78
CA MET A 95 2.25 -12.18 2.32
C MET A 95 3.45 -12.77 1.57
N LEU A 96 3.40 -12.77 0.24
CA LEU A 96 4.46 -13.33 -0.59
C LEU A 96 5.76 -12.52 -0.54
N SER A 97 5.70 -11.26 -0.10
CA SER A 97 6.87 -10.38 -0.03
C SER A 97 7.61 -10.49 1.29
N HIS A 98 6.88 -10.28 2.39
CA HIS A 98 7.48 -10.13 3.70
C HIS A 98 6.49 -10.55 4.78
N ASN A 99 6.57 -11.82 5.19
CA ASN A 99 5.68 -12.42 6.19
C ASN A 99 5.59 -11.63 7.49
N LEU A 100 6.69 -11.02 7.95
CA LEU A 100 6.68 -10.20 9.16
C LEU A 100 5.84 -8.92 8.98
N SER A 101 5.92 -8.29 7.81
CA SER A 101 5.05 -7.15 7.48
C SER A 101 3.59 -7.58 7.39
N ALA A 102 3.31 -8.76 6.85
CA ALA A 102 1.96 -9.32 6.80
C ALA A 102 1.41 -9.57 8.22
N LEU A 103 2.21 -10.20 9.09
CA LEU A 103 1.85 -10.50 10.47
C LEU A 103 1.49 -9.23 11.25
N MET A 104 2.21 -8.13 11.03
CA MET A 104 1.93 -6.85 11.70
C MET A 104 0.76 -6.10 11.06
N PHE A 105 0.67 -6.07 9.73
CA PHE A 105 -0.26 -5.21 9.01
C PHE A 105 -1.67 -5.80 8.87
N TYR A 106 -1.80 -7.13 8.77
CA TYR A 106 -3.10 -7.79 8.62
C TYR A 106 -4.05 -7.53 9.80
N PRO A 107 -3.66 -7.76 11.07
CA PRO A 107 -4.55 -7.48 12.19
C PRO A 107 -4.90 -5.99 12.26
N LEU A 108 -3.96 -5.09 11.96
CA LEU A 108 -4.22 -3.65 11.91
C LEU A 108 -5.24 -3.30 10.82
N SER A 109 -5.11 -3.88 9.63
CA SER A 109 -6.04 -3.66 8.53
C SER A 109 -7.44 -4.25 8.79
N GLY A 110 -7.51 -5.41 9.46
CA GLY A 110 -8.77 -6.02 9.89
C GLY A 110 -9.47 -5.20 10.97
N PHE A 111 -8.70 -4.68 11.94
CA PHE A 111 -9.22 -3.77 12.96
C PHE A 111 -9.73 -2.46 12.35
N LEU A 112 -8.99 -1.88 11.40
CA LEU A 112 -9.45 -0.70 10.66
C LEU A 112 -10.76 -0.98 9.90
N ALA A 113 -10.85 -2.12 9.21
CA ALA A 113 -12.07 -2.53 8.51
C ALA A 113 -13.26 -2.66 9.47
N PHE A 114 -13.03 -3.23 10.65
CA PHE A 114 -14.06 -3.35 11.70
C PHE A 114 -14.54 -1.97 12.19
N LEU A 115 -13.62 -1.04 12.49
CA LEU A 115 -13.98 0.32 12.90
C LEU A 115 -14.77 1.07 11.82
N LEU A 116 -14.36 0.95 10.55
CA LEU A 116 -15.04 1.58 9.43
C LEU A 116 -16.42 0.97 9.14
N CYS A 117 -16.67 -0.27 9.57
CA CYS A 117 -17.98 -0.93 9.45
C CYS A 117 -18.98 -0.46 10.52
N LEU A 118 -18.48 0.06 11.65
CA LEU A 118 -19.32 0.60 12.73
C LEU A 118 -19.80 2.04 12.46
N GLN A 119 -19.21 2.73 11.48
CA GLN A 119 -19.57 4.10 11.08
C GLN A 119 -20.65 4.10 10.02
#